data_AF-A0A2D7TYB6-F1
#
_entry.id   AF-A0A2D7TYB6-F1
#
_cell.length_a   1.000
_cell.length_b   1.000
_cell.length_c   1.000
_cell.angle_alpha   90.00
_cell.angle_beta   90.00
_cell.angle_gamma   90.00
#
_symmetry.space_group_name_H-M   'P 1'
#
loop_
_entity.id
_entity.type
_entity.pdbx_description
1 polymer ?
#
loop_
_entity_poly.entity_id
_entity_poly.type
_entity_poly.pdbx_seq_one_letter_code
_entity_poly.pdbx_strand_id
1 'polypeptide(L)'
;SLALVFFIINRIMDGLDGAIARANKPTYRGGFLDIVFDFIIYSAIPFAFAVYDRGNSFGACFVIFSFVGTGTSFLAYGIMHAQLSEKKKGLLTQKSFYYLGGLIEGTETLIFIIIILCFPSLFSIVALSFGCLCWISTIFRIHAGWRDFSLK
;
A
#
# COMPACT_ATOMS: atom_id res chain seq x y z
N SER A 1 -4.31 22.95 2.50
CA SER A 1 -4.84 23.20 1.14
C SER A 1 -3.80 22.90 0.05
N LEU A 2 -2.61 23.52 0.07
CA LEU A 2 -1.59 23.29 -0.98
C LEU A 2 -1.05 21.85 -1.03
N ALA A 3 -0.88 21.18 0.13
CA ALA A 3 -0.46 19.78 0.20
C ALA A 3 -1.43 18.81 -0.50
N LEU A 4 -2.74 19.07 -0.42
CA LEU A 4 -3.76 18.29 -1.10
C LEU A 4 -3.67 18.43 -2.63
N VAL A 5 -3.39 19.65 -3.12
CA VAL A 5 -3.18 19.90 -4.55
C VAL A 5 -1.97 19.14 -5.07
N PHE A 6 -0.84 19.19 -4.37
CA PHE A 6 0.36 18.44 -4.77
C PHE A 6 0.14 16.92 -4.73
N PHE A 7 -0.56 16.42 -3.72
CA PHE A 7 -0.90 15.00 -3.64
C PHE A 7 -1.82 14.55 -4.78
N ILE A 8 -2.85 15.34 -5.11
CA ILE A 8 -3.75 15.05 -6.24
C ILE A 8 -2.97 15.07 -7.56
N ILE A 9 -2.10 16.06 -7.78
CA ILE A 9 -1.25 16.12 -8.98
C ILE A 9 -0.38 14.87 -9.07
N ASN A 10 0.26 14.47 -7.98
CA ASN A 10 1.06 13.25 -7.95
C ASN A 10 0.22 12.01 -8.31
N ARG A 11 -1.01 11.89 -7.79
CA ARG A 11 -1.89 10.75 -8.11
C ARG A 11 -2.38 10.76 -9.56
N ILE A 12 -2.61 11.93 -10.14
CA ILE A 12 -2.95 12.07 -11.56
C ILE A 12 -1.76 11.65 -12.43
N MET A 13 -0.55 12.06 -12.07
CA MET A 13 0.67 11.66 -12.78
C MET A 13 0.89 10.14 -12.71
N ASP A 14 0.72 9.54 -11.54
CA ASP A 14 0.82 8.09 -11.34
C ASP A 14 -0.20 7.31 -12.19
N GLY A 15 -1.47 7.75 -12.17
CA GLY A 15 -2.52 7.16 -13.00
C GLY A 15 -2.26 7.31 -14.50
N LEU A 16 -1.66 8.44 -14.90
CA LEU A 16 -1.27 8.71 -16.29
C LEU A 16 -0.10 7.84 -16.73
N ASP A 17 0.94 7.70 -15.91
CA ASP A 17 2.11 6.87 -16.19
C ASP A 17 1.70 5.40 -16.35
N GLY A 18 0.80 4.91 -15.50
CA GLY A 18 0.20 3.59 -15.63
C GLY A 18 -0.64 3.42 -16.90
N ALA A 19 -1.41 4.45 -17.30
CA ALA A 19 -2.20 4.41 -18.54
C ALA A 19 -1.32 4.42 -19.80
N ILE A 20 -0.27 5.26 -19.80
CA ILE A 20 0.72 5.34 -20.88
C ILE A 20 1.49 4.02 -20.99
N ALA A 21 1.85 3.39 -19.86
CA ALA A 21 2.53 2.10 -19.86
C ALA A 21 1.66 0.96 -20.42
N ARG A 22 0.34 0.99 -20.20
CA ARG A 22 -0.62 0.04 -20.79
C ARG A 22 -0.85 0.26 -22.28
N ALA A 23 -0.85 1.52 -22.72
CA ALA A 23 -1.00 1.87 -24.13
C ALA A 23 0.29 1.62 -24.94
N ASN A 24 1.45 1.68 -24.30
CA ASN A 24 2.76 1.36 -24.88
C ASN A 24 3.26 -0.02 -24.39
N LYS A 25 4.58 -0.23 -24.46
CA LYS A 25 5.23 -1.45 -23.98
C LYS A 25 5.64 -1.26 -22.50
N PRO A 26 5.02 -1.97 -21.55
CA PRO A 26 5.41 -1.87 -20.15
C PRO A 26 6.87 -2.33 -19.97
N THR A 27 7.61 -1.65 -19.10
CA THR A 27 9.03 -1.96 -18.83
C THR A 27 9.22 -2.37 -17.38
N TYR A 28 10.16 -3.30 -17.13
CA TYR A 28 10.54 -3.69 -15.77
C TYR A 28 11.06 -2.52 -14.93
N ARG A 29 11.74 -1.55 -15.57
CA ARG A 29 12.24 -0.34 -14.89
C ARG A 29 11.10 0.55 -14.42
N GLY A 30 10.07 0.73 -15.24
CA GLY A 30 8.88 1.51 -14.89
C GLY A 30 8.16 0.91 -13.69
N GLY A 31 7.82 -0.38 -13.75
CA GLY A 31 7.14 -1.05 -12.64
C GLY A 31 7.96 -1.10 -11.34
N PHE A 32 9.30 -1.15 -11.43
CA PHE A 32 10.16 -1.03 -10.24
C PHE A 32 10.07 0.36 -9.60
N LEU A 33 10.16 1.43 -10.40
CA LEU A 33 10.09 2.81 -9.89
C LEU A 33 8.70 3.14 -9.35
N ASP A 34 7.64 2.66 -10.02
CA ASP A 34 6.25 2.77 -9.59
C ASP A 34 6.07 2.29 -8.15
N ILE A 35 6.48 1.05 -7.88
CA ILE A 35 6.45 0.45 -6.55
C ILE A 35 7.28 1.29 -5.56
N VAL A 36 8.53 1.62 -5.89
CA VAL A 36 9.43 2.33 -4.97
C VAL A 36 8.87 3.70 -4.59
N PHE A 37 8.40 4.48 -5.56
CA PHE A 37 7.91 5.82 -5.32
C PHE A 37 6.56 5.84 -4.61
N ASP A 38 5.67 4.89 -4.90
CA ASP A 38 4.41 4.74 -4.17
C ASP A 38 4.65 4.56 -2.66
N PHE A 39 5.52 3.61 -2.28
CA PHE A 39 5.82 3.37 -0.86
C PHE A 39 6.48 4.57 -0.17
N ILE A 40 7.34 5.31 -0.88
CA ILE A 40 7.98 6.52 -0.35
C ILE A 40 6.93 7.60 -0.13
N ILE A 41 6.08 7.88 -1.12
CA ILE A 41 5.10 8.96 -1.06
C ILE A 41 4.04 8.68 -0.01
N TYR A 42 3.49 7.46 0.04
CA TYR A 42 2.51 7.11 1.06
C TYR A 42 3.07 7.23 2.48
N SER A 43 4.33 6.88 2.69
CA SER A 43 4.98 7.02 4.01
C SER A 43 5.40 8.46 4.33
N ALA A 44 5.75 9.25 3.32
CA ALA A 44 6.17 10.64 3.47
C ALA A 44 5.05 11.53 4.02
N ILE A 45 3.79 11.22 3.72
CA ILE A 45 2.64 12.02 4.17
C ILE A 45 2.47 11.93 5.70
N PRO A 46 2.28 10.76 6.34
CA PRO A 46 2.26 10.65 7.79
C PRO A 46 3.54 11.21 8.44
N PHE A 47 4.70 10.99 7.83
CA PHE A 47 5.96 11.55 8.30
C PHE A 47 5.92 13.09 8.35
N ALA A 48 5.39 13.76 7.32
CA ALA A 48 5.24 15.21 7.31
C ALA A 48 4.31 15.70 8.44
N PHE A 49 3.24 14.97 8.77
CA PHE A 49 2.39 15.29 9.93
C PHE A 49 3.14 15.19 11.26
N ALA A 50 4.01 14.19 11.42
CA ALA A 50 4.87 14.05 12.59
C ALA A 50 5.86 15.19 12.77
N VAL A 51 6.40 15.71 11.64
CA VAL A 51 7.33 16.84 11.63
C VAL A 51 6.60 18.14 11.92
N TYR A 52 5.39 18.31 11.38
CA TYR A 52 4.59 19.52 11.57
C TYR A 52 4.12 19.69 13.01
N ASP A 53 3.68 18.61 13.66
CA ASP A 53 3.21 18.64 15.04
C ASP A 53 3.61 17.37 15.81
N ARG A 54 4.27 17.57 16.96
CA ARG A 54 4.66 16.48 17.87
C ARG A 54 3.46 15.67 18.37
N GLY A 55 2.29 16.29 18.49
CA GLY A 55 1.05 15.58 18.87
C GLY A 55 0.65 14.47 17.88
N ASN A 56 1.09 14.58 16.63
CA ASN A 56 0.81 13.60 15.58
C ASN A 56 1.89 12.50 15.48
N SER A 57 3.05 12.66 16.11
CA SER A 57 4.20 11.78 15.88
C SER A 57 3.91 10.30 16.18
N PHE A 58 3.15 10.00 17.23
CA PHE A 58 2.79 8.62 17.55
C PHE A 58 1.92 7.98 16.47
N GLY A 59 0.83 8.65 16.06
CA GLY A 59 -0.05 8.15 15.01
C GLY A 59 0.67 7.99 13.67
N ALA A 60 1.55 8.93 13.34
CA ALA A 60 2.36 8.88 12.14
C ALA A 60 3.34 7.69 12.14
N CYS A 61 4.10 7.51 13.22
CA CYS A 61 5.00 6.37 13.37
C CYS A 61 4.24 5.04 13.29
N PHE A 62 3.05 4.96 13.90
CA PHE A 62 2.22 3.76 13.85
C PHE A 62 1.76 3.45 12.42
N VAL A 63 1.29 4.44 11.66
CA VAL A 63 0.89 4.24 10.24
C VAL A 63 2.09 3.84 9.38
N ILE A 64 3.24 4.48 9.53
CA ILE A 64 4.46 4.11 8.79
C ILE A 64 4.85 2.67 9.10
N PHE A 65 4.83 2.28 10.37
CA PHE A 65 5.09 0.91 10.80
C PHE A 65 4.07 -0.08 10.18
N SER A 66 2.78 0.28 10.15
CA SER A 66 1.75 -0.51 9.49
C SER A 66 1.97 -0.65 7.98
N PHE A 67 2.46 0.38 7.29
CA PHE A 67 2.80 0.32 5.87
C PHE A 67 3.96 -0.62 5.57
N VAL A 68 4.92 -0.77 6.49
CA VAL A 68 5.95 -1.80 6.36
C VAL A 68 5.30 -3.18 6.35
N GLY A 69 4.34 -3.45 7.25
CA GLY A 69 3.61 -4.72 7.29
C GLY A 69 2.83 -5.01 6.00
N THR A 70 1.99 -4.07 5.55
CA THR A 70 1.16 -4.27 4.35
C THR A 70 2.01 -4.35 3.08
N GLY A 71 3.05 -3.52 2.98
CA GLY A 71 3.94 -3.47 1.83
C GLY A 71 4.82 -4.71 1.70
N THR A 72 5.49 -5.10 2.77
CA THR A 72 6.37 -6.28 2.75
C THR A 72 5.59 -7.56 2.51
N SER A 73 4.42 -7.73 3.15
CA SER A 73 3.58 -8.91 2.94
C SER A 73 3.07 -9.00 1.49
N PHE A 74 2.69 -7.87 0.88
CA PHE A 74 2.30 -7.81 -0.53
C PHE A 74 3.45 -8.18 -1.46
N LEU A 75 4.61 -7.54 -1.28
CA LEU A 75 5.76 -7.72 -2.16
C LEU A 75 6.35 -9.14 -2.02
N ALA A 76 6.47 -9.64 -0.80
CA ALA A 76 6.95 -11.00 -0.53
C ALA A 76 6.02 -12.04 -1.16
N TYR A 77 4.70 -11.87 -1.02
CA TYR A 77 3.73 -12.75 -1.66
C TYR A 77 3.88 -12.71 -3.19
N GLY A 78 3.97 -11.51 -3.77
CA GLY A 78 4.13 -11.32 -5.21
C GLY A 78 5.39 -11.99 -5.77
N ILE A 79 6.53 -11.85 -5.08
CA ILE A 79 7.80 -12.46 -5.48
C ILE A 79 7.71 -13.99 -5.43
N MET A 80 7.19 -14.56 -4.33
CA MET A 80 7.06 -16.00 -4.18
C MET A 80 6.06 -16.58 -5.21
N HIS A 81 4.95 -15.88 -5.44
CA HIS A 81 3.97 -16.26 -6.44
C HIS A 81 4.53 -16.22 -7.87
N ALA A 82 5.36 -15.22 -8.19
CA ALA A 82 5.99 -15.10 -9.51
C ALA A 82 6.96 -16.26 -9.81
N GLN A 83 7.55 -16.88 -8.78
CA GLN A 83 8.47 -18.02 -8.91
C GLN A 83 7.75 -19.37 -9.07
N LEU A 84 6.44 -19.46 -8.81
CA LEU A 84 5.68 -20.69 -8.97
C LEU A 84 5.54 -21.08 -10.45
N SER A 85 5.56 -22.38 -10.75
CA SER A 85 5.20 -22.87 -12.08
C SER A 85 3.71 -22.66 -12.36
N GLU A 86 3.32 -22.55 -13.63
CA GLU A 86 1.91 -22.37 -14.03
C GLU A 86 1.00 -23.49 -13.48
N LYS A 87 1.52 -24.73 -13.38
CA LYS A 87 0.82 -25.85 -12.76
C LYS A 87 0.57 -25.61 -11.26
N LYS A 88 1.53 -25.04 -10.54
CA LYS A 88 1.38 -24.69 -9.12
C LYS A 88 0.51 -23.46 -8.92
N LYS A 89 0.59 -22.45 -9.80
CA LYS A 89 -0.32 -21.28 -9.79
C LYS A 89 -1.78 -21.70 -9.97
N GLY A 90 -2.06 -22.65 -10.87
CA GLY A 90 -3.41 -23.19 -11.06
C GLY A 90 -3.99 -23.98 -9.87
N LEU A 91 -3.13 -24.40 -8.93
CA LEU A 91 -3.55 -25.06 -7.68
C LEU A 91 -3.85 -24.06 -6.56
N LEU A 92 -3.36 -22.82 -6.68
CA LEU A 92 -3.73 -21.75 -5.75
C LEU A 92 -5.19 -21.41 -5.97
N THR A 93 -5.98 -21.50 -4.90
CA THR A 93 -7.43 -21.26 -4.96
C THR A 93 -7.70 -19.83 -5.44
N GLN A 94 -8.78 -19.56 -6.21
CA GLN A 94 -9.17 -18.18 -6.58
C GLN A 94 -9.32 -17.24 -5.37
N LYS A 95 -9.60 -17.78 -4.18
CA LYS A 95 -9.59 -17.02 -2.91
C LYS A 95 -8.22 -16.39 -2.58
N SER A 96 -7.12 -16.99 -3.03
CA SER A 96 -5.75 -16.49 -2.84
C SER A 96 -5.51 -15.14 -3.53
N PHE A 97 -6.12 -14.94 -4.71
CA PHE A 97 -6.15 -13.63 -5.39
C PHE A 97 -7.01 -12.60 -4.64
N TYR A 98 -8.11 -13.07 -4.02
CA TYR A 98 -8.93 -12.25 -3.13
C TYR A 98 -8.20 -11.88 -1.82
N TYR A 99 -7.16 -12.62 -1.42
CA TYR A 99 -6.28 -12.27 -0.28
C TYR A 99 -5.13 -11.32 -0.68
N LEU A 100 -4.76 -11.26 -1.96
CA LEU A 100 -3.86 -10.19 -2.45
C LEU A 100 -4.54 -8.82 -2.34
N GLY A 101 -5.84 -8.76 -2.65
CA GLY A 101 -6.70 -7.61 -2.39
C GLY A 101 -7.10 -7.55 -0.92
N GLY A 102 -6.25 -6.94 -0.08
CA GLY A 102 -6.53 -6.81 1.34
C GLY A 102 -7.68 -5.83 1.61
N LEU A 103 -8.08 -5.66 2.88
CA LEU A 103 -8.99 -4.58 3.27
C LEU A 103 -8.41 -3.19 2.97
N ILE A 104 -7.09 -3.08 2.91
CA ILE A 104 -6.38 -1.85 2.54
C ILE A 104 -5.67 -2.09 1.20
N GLU A 105 -6.24 -1.50 0.15
CA GLU A 105 -5.64 -1.34 -1.17
C GLU A 105 -5.28 0.14 -1.42
N GLY A 106 -5.03 0.48 -2.69
CA GLY A 106 -4.72 1.85 -3.09
C GLY A 106 -5.89 2.82 -2.85
N THR A 107 -7.14 2.36 -2.96
CA THR A 107 -8.32 3.21 -2.80
C THR A 107 -8.52 3.65 -1.35
N GLU A 108 -8.44 2.72 -0.40
CA GLU A 108 -8.59 3.02 1.02
C GLU A 108 -7.44 3.90 1.53
N THR A 109 -6.23 3.64 1.03
CA THR A 109 -5.05 4.47 1.32
C THR A 109 -5.24 5.89 0.79
N LEU A 110 -5.78 6.05 -0.42
CA LEU A 110 -6.09 7.34 -1.00
C LEU A 110 -7.14 8.10 -0.18
N ILE A 111 -8.23 7.43 0.21
CA ILE A 111 -9.29 8.00 1.05
C ILE A 111 -8.72 8.44 2.40
N PHE A 112 -7.90 7.60 3.04
CA PHE A 112 -7.20 7.94 4.28
C PHE A 112 -6.37 9.21 4.14
N ILE A 113 -5.55 9.31 3.08
CA ILE A 113 -4.71 10.49 2.83
C ILE A 113 -5.56 11.75 2.62
N ILE A 114 -6.64 11.66 1.85
CA ILE A 114 -7.55 12.80 1.64
C ILE A 114 -8.16 13.25 2.96
N ILE A 115 -8.62 12.32 3.81
CA ILE A 115 -9.24 12.64 5.11
C ILE A 115 -8.25 13.38 6.01
N ILE A 116 -7.02 12.89 6.17
CA ILE A 116 -6.03 13.55 7.05
C ILE A 116 -5.59 14.91 6.52
N LEU A 117 -5.55 15.10 5.19
CA LEU A 117 -5.22 16.38 4.57
C LEU A 117 -6.36 17.41 4.68
N CYS A 118 -7.62 16.96 4.65
CA CYS A 118 -8.79 17.81 4.83
C CYS A 118 -9.05 18.16 6.31
N PHE A 119 -8.79 17.22 7.23
CA PHE A 119 -9.03 17.36 8.66
C PHE A 119 -7.77 17.06 9.50
N PRO A 120 -6.76 17.95 9.49
CA PRO A 120 -5.49 17.72 10.20
C PRO A 120 -5.66 17.48 11.71
N SER A 121 -6.68 18.08 12.34
CA SER A 121 -6.96 17.93 13.77
C SER A 121 -7.40 16.52 14.16
N LEU A 122 -7.92 15.73 13.22
CA LEU A 122 -8.33 14.33 13.45
C LEU A 122 -7.22 13.33 13.13
N PHE A 123 -6.02 13.78 12.74
CA PHE A 123 -4.94 12.94 12.26
C PHE A 123 -4.68 11.75 13.18
N SER A 124 -4.44 11.97 14.47
CA SER A 124 -4.05 10.90 15.40
C SER A 124 -5.10 9.80 15.51
N ILE A 125 -6.39 10.14 15.56
CA ILE A 125 -7.47 9.15 15.67
C ILE A 125 -7.57 8.35 14.36
N VAL A 126 -7.60 9.07 13.22
CA VAL A 126 -7.73 8.45 11.89
C VAL A 126 -6.51 7.57 11.58
N ALA A 127 -5.30 8.01 11.94
CA ALA A 127 -4.06 7.27 11.78
C ALA A 127 -4.06 5.96 12.57
N LEU A 128 -4.52 5.98 13.83
CA LEU A 128 -4.61 4.75 14.64
C LEU A 128 -5.65 3.78 14.08
N SER A 129 -6.84 4.27 13.71
CA SER A 129 -7.88 3.42 13.12
C SER A 129 -7.41 2.79 11.80
N PHE A 130 -6.82 3.58 10.91
CA PHE A 130 -6.31 3.08 9.62
C PHE A 130 -5.12 2.14 9.80
N GLY A 131 -4.20 2.44 10.72
CA GLY A 131 -3.08 1.57 11.05
C GLY A 131 -3.51 0.19 11.55
N CYS A 132 -4.60 0.10 12.31
CA CYS A 132 -5.19 -1.19 12.72
C CYS A 132 -5.76 -1.98 11.53
N LEU A 133 -6.45 -1.32 10.59
CA LEU A 133 -6.95 -1.97 9.37
C LEU A 133 -5.81 -2.50 8.49
N CYS A 134 -4.69 -1.78 8.44
CA CYS A 134 -3.48 -2.23 7.76
C CYS A 134 -2.93 -3.52 8.41
N TRP A 135 -2.91 -3.61 9.74
CA TRP A 135 -2.48 -4.83 10.45
C TRP A 135 -3.40 -6.01 10.20
N ILE A 136 -4.72 -5.79 10.20
CA ILE A 136 -5.68 -6.84 9.82
C ILE A 136 -5.38 -7.38 8.43
N SER A 137 -5.15 -6.49 7.45
CA SER A 137 -4.76 -6.87 6.08
C SER A 137 -3.44 -7.65 6.04
N THR A 138 -2.46 -7.22 6.84
CA THR A 138 -1.14 -7.85 6.93
C THR A 138 -1.26 -9.28 7.47
N ILE A 139 -2.02 -9.47 8.54
CA ILE A 139 -2.27 -10.79 9.15
C ILE A 139 -2.96 -11.72 8.14
N PHE A 140 -3.96 -11.23 7.41
CA PHE A 140 -4.61 -12.03 6.37
C PHE A 140 -3.63 -12.46 5.27
N ARG A 141 -2.75 -11.56 4.82
CA ARG A 141 -1.71 -11.88 3.82
C ARG A 141 -0.67 -12.87 4.36
N ILE A 142 -0.25 -12.75 5.62
CA ILE A 142 0.67 -13.71 6.26
C ILE A 142 0.01 -15.10 6.33
N HIS A 143 -1.24 -15.17 6.78
CA HIS A 143 -1.98 -16.43 6.85
C HIS A 143 -2.18 -17.06 5.46
N ALA A 144 -2.50 -16.25 4.45
CA ALA A 144 -2.60 -16.70 3.06
C ALA A 144 -1.26 -17.24 2.55
N GLY A 145 -0.17 -16.50 2.74
CA GLY A 145 1.18 -16.92 2.35
C GLY A 145 1.62 -18.21 3.03
N TRP A 146 1.37 -18.34 4.34
CA TRP A 146 1.69 -19.55 5.09
C TRP A 146 0.97 -20.79 4.53
N ARG A 147 -0.31 -20.65 4.21
CA ARG A 147 -1.11 -21.73 3.61
C ARG A 147 -0.65 -22.06 2.19
N ASP A 148 -0.53 -21.05 1.35
CA ASP A 148 -0.35 -21.20 -0.10
C ASP A 148 1.08 -21.63 -0.47
N PHE A 149 2.09 -21.26 0.33
CA PHE A 149 3.50 -21.66 0.13
C PHE A 149 3.93 -22.86 0.97
N SER A 150 2.99 -23.54 1.65
CA SER A 150 3.29 -24.78 2.40
C SER A 150 3.55 -26.00 1.50
N LEU A 151 3.13 -25.93 0.23
CA LEU A 151 3.23 -27.02 -0.74
C LEU A 151 4.59 -27.00 -1.45
N LYS A 152 5.56 -27.74 -0.90
CA LYS A 152 6.83 -28.06 -1.59
C LYS A 152 6.59 -28.82 -2.88
#